data_AF-A0A3B0XXP4-F1
#
_entry.id   AF-A0A3B0XXP4-F1
#
_cell.length_a   1.000
_cell.length_b   1.000
_cell.length_c   1.000
_cell.angle_alpha   90.00
_cell.angle_beta   90.00
_cell.angle_gamma   90.00
#
_symmetry.space_group_name_H-M   'P 1'
#
loop_
_entity.id
_entity.type
_entity.pdbx_description
1 polymer ?
#
loop_
_entity_poly.entity_id
_entity_poly.type
_entity_poly.pdbx_seq_one_letter_code
_entity_poly.pdbx_strand_id
1 'polypeptide(L)'
;MHTQHQYDVLIIGSGAAGLTLALRLPARVRVAVLSKGPVQEGNTWYAQGGISAVLDQADSIESHVRDTMDAGAGLCDPEVVRFTVENGPEAVQWLVDLGVAFTREHASSANGFHLTREGGHQHRRIIHAADATGKAVQNSLISAVRARDNIDLFEQHIAVDLITADRIGQQPNRCLGAYVLDRSSGRVEVFRAKCVALATGGASKVYLYTSNPDTSTGDGIAMAWRAGCRIANMEFNQFHPTCLYHPQAKSFLITEAVRGE
;
A
#
# COMPACT_ATOMS: atom_id res chain seq x y z
N MET A 1 -31.45 12.81 -9.38
CA MET A 1 -31.28 11.62 -8.52
C MET A 1 -29.78 11.40 -8.28
N HIS A 2 -29.33 11.37 -7.03
CA HIS A 2 -27.95 11.03 -6.70
C HIS A 2 -27.77 9.50 -6.82
N THR A 3 -26.72 9.04 -7.51
CA THR A 3 -26.37 7.61 -7.54
C THR A 3 -25.95 7.20 -6.13
N GLN A 4 -26.52 6.11 -5.63
CA GLN A 4 -26.19 5.57 -4.32
C GLN A 4 -25.76 4.11 -4.45
N HIS A 5 -24.63 3.80 -3.85
CA HIS A 5 -24.07 2.46 -3.78
C HIS A 5 -24.11 1.94 -2.34
N GLN A 6 -24.23 0.62 -2.18
CA GLN A 6 -24.25 -0.02 -0.87
C GLN A 6 -23.36 -1.28 -0.87
N TYR A 7 -22.40 -1.29 0.06
CA TYR A 7 -21.42 -2.36 0.23
C TYR A 7 -21.31 -2.76 1.72
N ASP A 8 -20.70 -3.92 1.98
CA ASP A 8 -20.29 -4.26 3.33
C ASP A 8 -19.01 -3.50 3.70
N VAL A 9 -18.04 -3.48 2.79
CA VAL A 9 -16.75 -2.83 2.98
C VAL A 9 -16.43 -1.90 1.80
N LEU A 10 -16.07 -0.66 2.10
CA LEU A 10 -15.54 0.30 1.14
C LEU A 10 -14.05 0.51 1.39
N ILE A 11 -13.21 0.21 0.40
CA ILE A 11 -11.76 0.39 0.45
C ILE A 11 -11.41 1.57 -0.46
N ILE A 12 -10.80 2.61 0.10
CA ILE A 12 -10.41 3.81 -0.64
C ILE A 12 -8.92 3.74 -0.91
N GLY A 13 -8.56 3.32 -2.13
CA GLY A 13 -7.19 3.10 -2.58
C GLY A 13 -6.96 1.66 -3.05
N SER A 14 -6.37 1.52 -4.24
CA SER A 14 -6.17 0.23 -4.92
C SER A 14 -4.70 -0.19 -4.99
N GLY A 15 -3.84 0.27 -4.07
CA GLY A 15 -2.47 -0.23 -3.95
C GLY A 15 -2.41 -1.60 -3.25
N ALA A 16 -1.19 -2.06 -2.93
CA ALA A 16 -0.96 -3.34 -2.26
C ALA A 16 -1.85 -3.54 -1.02
N ALA A 17 -1.95 -2.52 -0.14
CA ALA A 17 -2.76 -2.59 1.07
C ALA A 17 -4.25 -2.80 0.78
N GLY A 18 -4.82 -2.00 -0.13
CA GLY A 18 -6.25 -2.04 -0.44
C GLY A 18 -6.67 -3.32 -1.16
N LEU A 19 -5.90 -3.75 -2.17
CA LEU A 19 -6.21 -4.97 -2.92
C LEU A 19 -5.97 -6.23 -2.07
N THR A 20 -4.92 -6.26 -1.25
CA THR A 20 -4.70 -7.38 -0.31
C THR A 20 -5.84 -7.48 0.70
N LEU A 21 -6.28 -6.36 1.28
CA LEU A 21 -7.45 -6.36 2.17
C LEU A 21 -8.70 -6.90 1.45
N ALA A 22 -8.97 -6.44 0.23
CA ALA A 22 -10.10 -6.90 -0.56
C ALA A 22 -10.08 -8.43 -0.77
N LEU A 23 -8.92 -9.00 -1.09
CA LEU A 23 -8.75 -10.43 -1.34
C LEU A 23 -8.80 -11.30 -0.08
N ARG A 24 -8.43 -10.74 1.08
CA ARG A 24 -8.47 -11.44 2.38
C ARG A 24 -9.88 -11.45 2.99
N LEU A 25 -10.80 -10.60 2.51
CA LEU A 25 -12.19 -10.63 2.96
C LEU A 25 -12.91 -11.87 2.41
N PRO A 26 -13.82 -12.51 3.21
CA PRO A 26 -14.57 -13.67 2.74
C PRO A 26 -15.43 -13.36 1.52
N ALA A 27 -15.61 -14.34 0.63
CA ALA A 27 -16.39 -14.18 -0.62
C ALA A 27 -17.86 -13.74 -0.43
N ARG A 28 -18.43 -13.90 0.77
CA ARG A 28 -19.79 -13.43 1.12
C ARG A 28 -19.89 -11.93 1.39
N VAL A 29 -18.75 -11.24 1.54
CA VAL A 29 -18.67 -9.81 1.84
C VAL A 29 -18.65 -9.05 0.52
N ARG A 30 -19.59 -8.12 0.31
CA ARG A 30 -19.56 -7.23 -0.86
C ARG A 30 -18.58 -6.08 -0.63
N VAL A 31 -17.59 -5.98 -1.50
CA VAL A 31 -16.49 -5.01 -1.37
C VAL A 31 -16.49 -4.05 -2.54
N ALA A 32 -16.41 -2.75 -2.27
CA ALA A 32 -16.05 -1.75 -3.27
C ALA A 32 -14.61 -1.30 -3.03
N VAL A 33 -13.81 -1.23 -4.09
CA VAL A 33 -12.46 -0.66 -4.05
C VAL A 33 -12.42 0.54 -4.99
N LEU A 34 -12.07 1.71 -4.46
CA LEU A 34 -11.92 2.93 -5.24
C LEU A 34 -10.47 3.14 -5.65
N SER A 35 -10.25 3.52 -6.91
CA SER A 35 -9.02 4.16 -7.38
C SER A 35 -9.35 5.54 -7.92
N LYS A 36 -8.58 6.54 -7.49
CA LYS A 36 -8.76 7.93 -7.96
C LYS A 36 -8.35 8.13 -9.42
N GLY A 37 -7.55 7.21 -9.96
CA GLY A 37 -7.13 7.16 -11.35
C GLY A 37 -7.28 5.74 -11.90
N PRO A 38 -6.42 5.33 -12.84
CA PRO A 38 -6.28 3.92 -13.21
C PRO A 38 -5.93 3.06 -11.99
N VAL A 39 -6.37 1.80 -11.95
CA VAL A 39 -6.15 0.88 -10.81
C VAL A 39 -4.67 0.58 -10.57
N GLN A 40 -3.84 0.71 -11.61
CA GLN A 40 -2.38 0.54 -11.54
C GLN A 40 -1.66 1.80 -11.04
N GLU A 41 -2.30 2.96 -11.05
CA GLU A 41 -1.63 4.25 -10.79
C GLU A 41 -1.53 4.56 -9.29
N GLY A 42 -0.42 4.14 -8.68
CA GLY A 42 -0.05 4.42 -7.29
C GLY A 42 1.35 3.92 -6.95
N ASN A 43 1.88 4.29 -5.78
CA ASN A 43 3.27 3.98 -5.39
C ASN A 43 3.64 2.49 -5.50
N THR A 44 2.69 1.59 -5.20
CA THR A 44 2.92 0.15 -5.27
C THR A 44 3.45 -0.27 -6.63
N TRP A 45 2.95 0.29 -7.74
CA TRP A 45 3.39 -0.08 -9.08
C TRP A 45 4.85 0.28 -9.36
N TYR A 46 5.33 1.38 -8.79
CA TYR A 46 6.65 1.95 -9.04
C TYR A 46 7.72 1.44 -8.07
N ALA A 47 7.39 0.54 -7.14
CA ALA A 47 8.36 -0.05 -6.23
C ALA A 47 9.37 -0.95 -6.99
N GLN A 48 10.66 -0.73 -6.77
CA GLN A 48 11.74 -1.44 -7.47
C GLN A 48 12.37 -2.51 -6.57
N GLY A 49 12.99 -2.09 -5.47
CA GLY A 49 13.82 -2.88 -4.56
C GLY A 49 13.26 -4.26 -4.22
N GLY A 50 12.27 -4.33 -3.33
CA GLY A 50 11.62 -5.58 -3.01
C GLY A 50 10.78 -5.51 -1.73
N ILE A 51 10.54 -6.68 -1.14
CA ILE A 51 9.82 -6.84 0.12
C ILE A 51 10.76 -7.51 1.13
N SER A 52 10.99 -6.89 2.27
CA SER A 52 11.82 -7.48 3.33
C SER A 52 11.05 -8.56 4.09
N ALA A 53 11.57 -9.79 4.09
CA ALA A 53 11.05 -10.91 4.88
C ALA A 53 12.18 -11.90 5.20
N VAL A 54 12.10 -12.52 6.39
CA VAL A 54 13.09 -13.54 6.82
C VAL A 54 12.76 -14.87 6.12
N LEU A 55 13.40 -15.10 4.98
CA LEU A 55 13.15 -16.27 4.12
C LEU A 55 14.34 -17.23 4.05
N ASP A 56 15.49 -16.85 4.61
CA ASP A 56 16.72 -17.63 4.60
C ASP A 56 16.98 -18.23 5.98
N GLN A 57 17.57 -19.44 6.03
CA GLN A 57 17.88 -20.12 7.29
C GLN A 57 19.02 -19.44 8.07
N ALA A 58 19.89 -18.68 7.39
CA ALA A 58 20.95 -17.91 8.02
C ALA A 58 20.48 -16.55 8.54
N ASP A 59 19.21 -16.19 8.32
CA ASP A 59 18.58 -14.97 8.85
C ASP A 59 17.62 -15.31 10.00
N SER A 60 17.23 -14.30 10.79
CA SER A 60 16.31 -14.48 11.91
C SER A 60 15.37 -13.29 12.09
N ILE A 61 14.20 -13.57 12.65
CA ILE A 61 13.21 -12.56 13.06
C ILE A 61 13.86 -11.53 13.99
N GLU A 62 14.63 -11.97 14.98
CA GLU A 62 15.29 -11.06 15.93
C GLU A 62 16.30 -10.13 15.25
N SER A 63 17.04 -10.61 14.25
CA SER A 63 17.92 -9.75 13.46
C SER A 63 17.12 -8.68 12.72
N HIS A 64 16.03 -9.04 12.05
CA HIS A 64 15.20 -8.08 11.33
C HIS A 64 14.52 -7.05 12.25
N VAL A 65 14.05 -7.50 13.41
CA VAL A 65 13.47 -6.62 14.44
C VAL A 65 14.52 -5.62 14.87
N ARG A 66 15.74 -6.07 15.17
CA ARG A 66 16.85 -5.18 15.58
C ARG A 66 17.19 -4.16 14.49
N ASP A 67 17.38 -4.61 13.25
CA ASP A 67 17.66 -3.74 12.11
C ASP A 67 16.58 -2.64 11.99
N THR A 68 15.31 -3.01 12.15
CA THR A 68 14.17 -2.07 12.08
C THR A 68 14.16 -1.09 13.26
N MET A 69 14.40 -1.56 14.48
CA MET A 69 14.43 -0.72 15.67
C MET A 69 15.59 0.29 15.63
N ASP A 70 16.77 -0.15 15.17
CA ASP A 70 17.95 0.69 15.02
C ASP A 70 17.72 1.76 13.94
N ALA A 71 17.20 1.37 12.77
CA ALA A 71 16.86 2.29 11.68
C ALA A 71 15.73 3.27 12.07
N GLY A 72 14.84 2.87 12.97
CA GLY A 72 13.78 3.70 13.53
C GLY A 72 14.22 4.74 14.54
N ALA A 73 15.53 4.84 14.83
CA ALA A 73 16.12 5.84 15.72
C ALA A 73 15.46 5.94 17.12
N GLY A 74 15.01 4.79 17.66
CA GLY A 74 14.38 4.70 18.97
C GLY A 74 12.93 5.20 19.04
N LEU A 75 12.29 5.48 17.90
CA LEU A 75 10.89 5.97 17.82
C LEU A 75 9.89 4.90 17.39
N CYS A 76 10.37 3.68 17.10
CA CYS A 76 9.51 2.56 16.76
C CYS A 76 8.73 2.05 17.96
N ASP A 77 7.50 1.59 17.70
CA ASP A 77 6.76 0.74 18.62
C ASP A 77 7.26 -0.72 18.47
N PRO A 78 7.88 -1.31 19.51
CA PRO A 78 8.45 -2.65 19.43
C PRO A 78 7.43 -3.75 19.11
N GLU A 79 6.19 -3.62 19.59
CA GLU A 79 5.15 -4.63 19.36
C GLU A 79 4.71 -4.63 17.89
N VAL A 80 4.56 -3.44 17.31
CA VAL A 80 4.21 -3.28 15.89
C VAL A 80 5.34 -3.78 14.97
N VAL A 81 6.59 -3.45 15.29
CA VAL A 81 7.76 -3.92 14.53
C VAL A 81 7.83 -5.44 14.57
N ARG A 82 7.76 -6.04 15.76
CA ARG A 82 7.79 -7.50 15.93
C ARG A 82 6.67 -8.18 15.17
N PHE A 83 5.43 -7.71 15.34
CA PHE A 83 4.26 -8.25 14.65
C PHE A 83 4.46 -8.22 13.13
N THR A 84 4.94 -7.10 12.59
CA THR A 84 5.14 -6.94 11.14
C THR A 84 6.21 -7.90 10.62
N VAL A 85 7.35 -7.99 11.32
CA VAL A 85 8.46 -8.87 10.93
C VAL A 85 8.08 -10.35 11.00
N GLU A 86 7.43 -10.77 12.09
CA GLU A 86 7.02 -12.17 12.31
C GLU A 86 6.03 -12.67 11.25
N ASN A 87 5.14 -11.79 10.78
CA ASN A 87 4.15 -12.12 9.75
C ASN A 87 4.67 -11.92 8.31
N GLY A 88 5.87 -11.36 8.14
CA GLY A 88 6.48 -11.11 6.83
C GLY A 88 6.62 -12.36 5.94
N PRO A 89 7.17 -13.48 6.46
CA PRO A 89 7.30 -14.72 5.68
C PRO A 89 5.96 -15.27 5.17
N GLU A 90 4.92 -15.30 6.02
CA GLU A 90 3.58 -15.74 5.61
C GLU A 90 2.97 -14.81 4.56
N ALA A 91 3.14 -13.49 4.72
CA ALA A 91 2.65 -12.52 3.75
C ALA A 91 3.33 -12.67 2.38
N VAL A 92 4.64 -12.93 2.35
CA VAL A 92 5.36 -13.24 1.10
C VAL A 92 4.89 -14.56 0.50
N GLN A 93 4.72 -15.61 1.30
CA GLN A 93 4.23 -16.89 0.81
C GLN A 93 2.84 -16.75 0.18
N TRP A 94 1.95 -15.96 0.79
CA TRP A 94 0.64 -15.67 0.21
C TRP A 94 0.74 -14.97 -1.16
N LEU A 95 1.70 -14.06 -1.36
CA LEU A 95 1.94 -13.44 -2.66
C LEU A 95 2.47 -14.46 -3.69
N VAL A 96 3.35 -15.37 -3.27
CA VAL A 96 3.83 -16.48 -4.10
C VAL A 96 2.67 -17.36 -4.54
N ASP A 97 1.80 -17.75 -3.60
CA ASP A 97 0.63 -18.58 -3.86
C ASP A 97 -0.41 -17.88 -4.75
N LEU A 98 -0.47 -16.54 -4.69
CA LEU A 98 -1.27 -15.71 -5.60
C LEU A 98 -0.71 -15.65 -7.03
N GLY A 99 0.53 -16.11 -7.23
CA GLY A 99 1.19 -16.16 -8.53
C GLY A 99 2.18 -15.03 -8.81
N VAL A 100 2.64 -14.30 -7.79
CA VAL A 100 3.71 -13.29 -7.98
C VAL A 100 5.01 -14.00 -8.35
N ALA A 101 5.54 -13.66 -9.52
CA ALA A 101 6.78 -14.25 -10.06
C ALA A 101 8.03 -13.56 -9.48
N PHE A 102 8.41 -13.93 -8.26
CA PHE A 102 9.68 -13.50 -7.67
C PHE A 102 10.89 -14.19 -8.33
N THR A 103 12.04 -13.50 -8.36
CA THR A 103 13.30 -14.00 -8.93
C THR A 103 13.77 -15.24 -8.17
N ARG A 104 14.14 -16.28 -8.90
CA ARG A 104 14.68 -17.53 -8.34
C ARG A 104 16.21 -17.59 -8.46
N GLU A 105 16.84 -18.29 -7.53
CA GLU A 105 18.27 -18.61 -7.58
C GLU A 105 18.46 -20.12 -7.72
N HIS A 106 19.34 -20.53 -8.64
CA HIS A 106 19.47 -21.92 -9.04
C HIS A 106 20.29 -22.81 -8.08
N ALA A 107 20.95 -22.27 -7.04
CA ALA A 107 21.98 -23.05 -6.32
C ALA A 107 22.18 -22.84 -4.80
N SER A 108 21.47 -21.97 -4.08
CA SER A 108 21.94 -21.64 -2.71
C SER A 108 20.92 -21.26 -1.63
N SER A 109 19.69 -20.86 -1.93
CA SER A 109 18.73 -20.50 -0.88
C SER A 109 17.78 -21.65 -0.54
N ALA A 110 17.48 -21.82 0.76
CA ALA A 110 16.62 -22.90 1.25
C ALA A 110 15.23 -22.95 0.59
N ASN A 111 14.77 -21.81 0.08
CA ASN A 111 13.47 -21.64 -0.59
C ASN A 111 13.58 -21.34 -2.10
N GLY A 112 14.80 -21.31 -2.65
CA GLY A 112 15.07 -21.10 -4.08
C GLY A 112 14.79 -19.68 -4.60
N PHE A 113 14.61 -18.69 -3.73
CA PHE A 113 14.48 -17.28 -4.09
C PHE A 113 15.84 -16.57 -4.09
N HIS A 114 16.04 -15.65 -5.03
CA HIS A 114 17.17 -14.72 -4.98
C HIS A 114 16.82 -13.56 -4.04
N LEU A 115 17.70 -13.29 -3.07
CA LEU A 115 17.51 -12.26 -2.04
C LEU A 115 18.58 -11.18 -2.15
N THR A 116 18.14 -9.92 -2.14
CA THR A 116 19.02 -8.74 -2.10
C THR A 116 19.09 -8.16 -0.68
N ARG A 117 19.90 -7.11 -0.52
CA ARG A 117 20.10 -6.38 0.73
C ARG A 117 20.14 -4.87 0.42
N GLU A 118 19.45 -4.09 1.24
CA GLU A 118 19.45 -2.61 1.19
C GLU A 118 19.98 -2.06 2.51
N GLY A 119 20.18 -0.74 2.60
CA GLY A 119 20.71 -0.10 3.80
C GLY A 119 19.89 -0.38 5.05
N GLY A 120 20.58 -0.49 6.17
CA GLY A 120 19.98 -0.84 7.46
C GLY A 120 19.82 -2.34 7.70
N HIS A 121 19.93 -3.19 6.68
CA HIS A 121 19.84 -4.65 6.86
C HIS A 121 21.20 -5.33 7.01
N GLN A 122 21.32 -6.23 7.99
CA GLN A 122 22.51 -7.06 8.18
C GLN A 122 22.55 -8.29 7.27
N HIS A 123 21.39 -8.86 6.96
CA HIS A 123 21.22 -10.07 6.13
C HIS A 123 20.55 -9.77 4.79
N ARG A 124 20.74 -10.66 3.81
CA ARG A 124 19.99 -10.66 2.54
C ARG A 124 18.57 -11.18 2.81
N ARG A 125 17.59 -10.29 2.77
CA ARG A 125 16.20 -10.60 3.16
C ARG A 125 15.15 -9.95 2.26
N ILE A 126 15.58 -9.32 1.17
CA ILE A 126 14.68 -8.58 0.29
C ILE A 126 14.37 -9.47 -0.91
N ILE A 127 13.15 -10.00 -0.95
CA ILE A 127 12.64 -10.73 -2.12
C ILE A 127 12.18 -9.74 -3.18
N HIS A 128 12.49 -10.03 -4.44
CA HIS A 128 12.26 -9.09 -5.54
C HIS A 128 11.88 -9.80 -6.84
N ALA A 129 11.35 -9.04 -7.81
CA ALA A 129 11.09 -9.52 -9.17
C ALA A 129 11.87 -8.63 -10.16
N ALA A 130 13.07 -9.08 -10.55
CA ALA A 130 14.07 -8.27 -11.25
C ALA A 130 14.19 -6.86 -10.61
N ASP A 131 14.01 -5.80 -11.39
CA ASP A 131 14.03 -4.40 -10.98
C ASP A 131 12.63 -3.77 -10.82
N ALA A 132 11.56 -4.59 -10.88
CA ALA A 132 10.18 -4.11 -10.96
C ALA A 132 9.22 -4.89 -10.05
N THR A 133 9.63 -5.13 -8.80
CA THR A 133 8.85 -5.91 -7.81
C THR A 133 7.42 -5.39 -7.65
N GLY A 134 7.26 -4.06 -7.56
CA GLY A 134 5.99 -3.39 -7.41
C GLY A 134 5.00 -3.70 -8.54
N LYS A 135 5.50 -3.71 -9.78
CA LYS A 135 4.71 -4.04 -10.97
C LYS A 135 4.26 -5.51 -10.97
N ALA A 136 5.13 -6.44 -10.58
CA ALA A 136 4.78 -7.86 -10.49
C ALA A 136 3.69 -8.11 -9.43
N VAL A 137 3.84 -7.50 -8.25
CA VAL A 137 2.87 -7.60 -7.15
C VAL A 137 1.53 -6.97 -7.53
N GLN A 138 1.54 -5.72 -8.01
CA GLN A 138 0.33 -4.98 -8.34
C GLN A 138 -0.48 -5.66 -9.46
N ASN A 139 0.18 -6.17 -10.51
CA ASN A 139 -0.52 -6.91 -11.58
C ASN A 139 -1.19 -8.19 -11.07
N SER A 140 -0.51 -8.94 -10.20
CA SER A 140 -1.05 -10.19 -9.63
C SER A 140 -2.26 -9.91 -8.75
N LEU A 141 -2.18 -8.88 -7.89
CA LEU A 141 -3.29 -8.43 -7.04
C LEU A 141 -4.50 -7.96 -7.87
N ILE A 142 -4.29 -7.13 -8.90
CA ILE A 142 -5.37 -6.65 -9.78
C ILE A 142 -6.05 -7.83 -10.48
N SER A 143 -5.25 -8.76 -11.02
CA SER A 143 -5.78 -9.94 -11.71
C SER A 143 -6.63 -10.80 -10.78
N ALA A 144 -6.14 -11.05 -9.56
CA ALA A 144 -6.87 -11.81 -8.55
C ALA A 144 -8.16 -11.11 -8.10
N VAL A 145 -8.16 -9.78 -7.94
CA VAL A 145 -9.37 -9.03 -7.57
C VAL A 145 -10.40 -9.04 -8.70
N ARG A 146 -9.96 -8.87 -9.95
CA ARG A 146 -10.87 -8.92 -11.12
C ARG A 146 -11.52 -10.29 -11.32
N ALA A 147 -10.93 -11.35 -10.78
CA ALA A 147 -11.49 -12.70 -10.81
C ALA A 147 -12.51 -12.98 -9.68
N ARG A 148 -12.81 -12.01 -8.81
CA ARG A 148 -13.74 -12.15 -7.67
C ARG A 148 -15.06 -11.44 -7.95
N ASP A 149 -16.14 -12.20 -8.00
CA ASP A 149 -17.50 -11.66 -8.26
C ASP A 149 -18.03 -10.76 -7.13
N ASN A 150 -17.45 -10.85 -5.92
CA ASN A 150 -17.89 -10.07 -4.76
C ASN A 150 -17.12 -8.75 -4.58
N ILE A 151 -16.20 -8.41 -5.49
CA ILE A 151 -15.38 -7.19 -5.43
C ILE A 151 -15.62 -6.33 -6.67
N ASP A 152 -16.17 -5.15 -6.44
CA ASP A 152 -16.41 -4.14 -7.47
C ASP A 152 -15.25 -3.12 -7.47
N LEU A 153 -14.51 -3.01 -8.58
CA LEU A 153 -13.42 -2.04 -8.76
C LEU A 153 -13.93 -0.77 -9.46
N PHE A 154 -13.77 0.38 -8.80
CA PHE A 154 -14.18 1.68 -9.32
C PHE A 154 -12.94 2.53 -9.64
N GLU A 155 -12.51 2.51 -10.90
CA GLU A 155 -11.44 3.39 -11.39
C GLU A 155 -11.97 4.82 -11.63
N GLN A 156 -11.10 5.82 -11.59
CA GLN A 156 -11.47 7.24 -11.79
C GLN A 156 -12.51 7.76 -10.78
N HIS A 157 -12.55 7.19 -9.58
CA HIS A 157 -13.44 7.58 -8.49
C HIS A 157 -12.63 8.20 -7.34
N ILE A 158 -12.80 9.51 -7.14
CA ILE A 158 -12.07 10.27 -6.12
C ILE A 158 -12.95 10.38 -4.87
N ALA A 159 -12.53 9.78 -3.76
CA ALA A 159 -13.18 10.05 -2.48
C ALA A 159 -12.94 11.50 -2.05
N VAL A 160 -14.03 12.22 -1.80
CA VAL A 160 -14.02 13.66 -1.43
C VAL A 160 -13.99 13.81 0.08
N ASP A 161 -14.91 13.15 0.77
CA ASP A 161 -14.94 13.16 2.23
C ASP A 161 -15.68 11.95 2.80
N LEU A 162 -15.34 11.59 4.04
CA LEU A 162 -16.05 10.55 4.77
C LEU A 162 -17.40 11.04 5.28
N ILE A 163 -18.39 10.16 5.24
CA ILE A 163 -19.70 10.39 5.83
C ILE A 163 -19.63 9.87 7.26
N THR A 164 -19.81 10.75 8.26
CA THR A 164 -19.83 10.36 9.67
C THR A 164 -21.21 10.58 10.28
N ALA A 165 -21.59 9.72 11.23
CA ALA A 165 -22.86 9.82 11.93
C ALA A 165 -23.03 11.19 12.64
N ASP A 166 -21.97 11.70 13.24
CA ASP A 166 -21.99 12.99 13.94
C ASP A 166 -22.36 14.16 13.01
N ARG A 167 -21.82 14.20 11.79
CA ARG A 167 -22.12 15.24 10.79
C ARG A 167 -23.57 15.23 10.29
N ILE A 168 -24.29 14.13 10.52
CA ILE A 168 -25.72 14.02 10.20
C ILE A 168 -26.59 13.96 11.46
N GLY A 169 -26.06 14.37 12.61
CA GLY A 169 -26.79 14.46 13.88
C GLY A 169 -27.10 13.10 14.53
N GLN A 170 -26.35 12.05 14.21
CA GLN A 170 -26.52 10.69 14.74
C GLN A 170 -25.39 10.31 15.70
N GLN A 171 -25.71 9.52 16.72
CA GLN A 171 -24.76 8.99 17.71
C GLN A 171 -24.91 7.47 17.85
N PRO A 172 -23.84 6.73 18.24
CA PRO A 172 -22.47 7.22 18.43
C PRO A 172 -21.79 7.60 17.10
N ASN A 173 -20.80 8.49 17.15
CA ASN A 173 -20.04 8.87 15.96
C ASN A 173 -19.35 7.64 15.34
N ARG A 174 -19.61 7.39 14.07
CA ARG A 174 -19.03 6.32 13.26
C ARG A 174 -18.98 6.70 11.80
N CYS A 175 -18.06 6.11 11.04
CA CYS A 175 -18.05 6.24 9.58
C CYS A 175 -19.21 5.41 8.97
N LEU A 176 -19.91 6.00 8.00
CA LEU A 176 -21.07 5.42 7.33
C LEU A 176 -20.82 5.19 5.83
N GLY A 177 -19.67 5.61 5.32
CA GLY A 177 -19.38 5.65 3.89
C GLY A 177 -18.54 6.85 3.46
N ALA A 178 -18.60 7.20 2.19
CA ALA A 178 -17.93 8.36 1.62
C ALA A 178 -18.76 9.01 0.50
N TYR A 179 -18.56 10.32 0.32
CA TYR A 179 -18.90 11.02 -0.90
C TYR A 179 -17.77 10.84 -1.92
N VAL A 180 -18.11 10.43 -3.14
CA VAL A 180 -17.14 10.04 -4.15
C VAL A 180 -17.45 10.76 -5.46
N LEU A 181 -16.49 11.51 -5.99
CA LEU A 181 -16.58 12.10 -7.32
C LEU A 181 -16.24 11.04 -8.36
N ASP A 182 -17.23 10.65 -9.16
CA ASP A 182 -16.99 9.94 -10.41
C ASP A 182 -16.50 10.95 -11.45
N ARG A 183 -15.24 10.82 -11.87
CA ARG A 183 -14.63 11.74 -12.83
C ARG A 183 -15.22 11.61 -14.23
N SER A 184 -15.80 10.46 -14.57
CA SER A 184 -16.35 10.22 -15.92
C SER A 184 -17.66 10.98 -16.12
N SER A 185 -18.55 10.93 -15.13
CA SER A 185 -19.81 11.69 -15.16
C SER A 185 -19.70 13.11 -14.58
N GLY A 186 -18.64 13.40 -13.81
CA GLY A 186 -18.46 14.67 -13.10
C GLY A 186 -19.40 14.84 -11.90
N ARG A 187 -19.98 13.74 -11.40
CA ARG A 187 -21.00 13.75 -10.35
C ARG A 187 -20.47 13.17 -9.05
N VAL A 188 -20.94 13.75 -7.94
CA VAL A 188 -20.71 13.18 -6.61
C VAL A 188 -21.78 12.13 -6.32
N GLU A 189 -21.32 10.93 -6.05
CA GLU A 189 -22.08 9.75 -5.69
C GLU A 189 -21.90 9.40 -4.21
N VAL A 190 -22.85 8.66 -3.66
CA VAL A 190 -22.83 8.25 -2.24
C VAL A 190 -22.50 6.77 -2.14
N PHE A 191 -21.37 6.43 -1.54
CA PHE A 191 -20.99 5.06 -1.23
C PHE A 191 -21.25 4.78 0.24
N ARG A 192 -22.28 4.00 0.56
CA ARG A 192 -22.57 3.56 1.93
C ARG A 192 -21.90 2.23 2.21
N ALA A 193 -21.25 2.11 3.36
CA ALA A 193 -20.62 0.86 3.79
C ALA A 193 -20.70 0.67 5.29
N LYS A 194 -20.64 -0.59 5.74
CA LYS A 194 -20.58 -0.93 7.18
C LYS A 194 -19.19 -0.64 7.74
N CYS A 195 -18.15 -0.84 6.93
CA CYS A 195 -16.76 -0.51 7.25
C CYS A 195 -16.12 0.26 6.10
N VAL A 196 -15.29 1.25 6.42
CA VAL A 196 -14.50 2.02 5.44
C VAL A 196 -13.02 1.89 5.80
N ALA A 197 -12.19 1.49 4.83
CA ALA A 197 -10.75 1.40 4.98
C ALA A 197 -10.06 2.44 4.09
N LEU A 198 -9.17 3.25 4.69
CA LEU A 198 -8.34 4.19 3.95
C LEU A 198 -7.00 3.52 3.60
N ALA A 199 -6.77 3.29 2.32
CA ALA A 199 -5.55 2.71 1.75
C ALA A 199 -4.96 3.62 0.65
N THR A 200 -4.99 4.94 0.89
CA THR A 200 -4.82 5.98 -0.14
C THR A 200 -3.36 6.29 -0.52
N GLY A 201 -2.39 5.62 0.08
CA GLY A 201 -0.97 5.96 -0.06
C GLY A 201 -0.57 7.20 0.76
N GLY A 202 0.63 7.72 0.48
CA GLY A 202 1.25 8.81 1.24
C GLY A 202 0.92 10.23 0.75
N ALA A 203 1.69 11.19 1.26
CA ALA A 203 1.50 12.62 1.03
C ALA A 203 2.74 13.33 0.46
N SER A 204 3.72 12.61 -0.09
CA SER A 204 5.00 13.20 -0.52
C SER A 204 4.88 14.25 -1.62
N LYS A 205 3.73 14.35 -2.30
CA LYS A 205 3.49 15.37 -3.34
C LYS A 205 3.30 16.79 -2.80
N VAL A 206 3.32 16.98 -1.48
CA VAL A 206 3.44 18.32 -0.88
C VAL A 206 4.83 18.94 -1.07
N TYR A 207 5.85 18.13 -1.38
CA TYR A 207 7.20 18.61 -1.67
C TYR A 207 7.43 18.80 -3.17
N LEU A 208 8.21 19.82 -3.52
CA LEU A 208 8.53 20.16 -4.91
C LEU A 208 9.20 18.99 -5.65
N TYR A 209 10.13 18.31 -4.99
CA TYR A 209 10.85 17.15 -5.53
C TYR A 209 10.40 15.90 -4.80
N THR A 210 9.97 14.89 -5.55
CA THR A 210 9.53 13.60 -5.01
C THR A 210 9.66 12.51 -6.06
N SER A 211 10.02 11.30 -5.64
CA SER A 211 9.99 10.08 -6.46
C SER A 211 8.59 9.50 -6.65
N ASN A 212 7.59 10.08 -5.97
CA ASN A 212 6.22 9.59 -5.98
C ASN A 212 5.46 10.01 -7.25
N PRO A 213 4.45 9.23 -7.68
CA PRO A 213 3.51 9.67 -8.69
C PRO A 213 2.70 10.89 -8.23
N ASP A 214 2.06 11.58 -9.18
CA ASP A 214 1.24 12.78 -8.87
C ASP A 214 0.01 12.44 -8.03
N THR A 215 -0.25 11.15 -7.81
CA THR A 215 -1.33 10.64 -6.99
C THR A 215 -1.01 10.61 -5.48
N SER A 216 0.23 10.82 -5.04
CA SER A 216 0.59 10.82 -3.59
C SER A 216 0.27 12.12 -2.86
N THR A 217 -1.00 12.53 -2.84
CA THR A 217 -1.46 13.85 -2.35
C THR A 217 -2.01 13.86 -0.92
N GLY A 218 -1.95 12.73 -0.21
CA GLY A 218 -2.39 12.68 1.21
C GLY A 218 -3.91 12.75 1.42
N ASP A 219 -4.72 12.43 0.39
CA ASP A 219 -6.17 12.59 0.41
C ASP A 219 -6.83 11.86 1.61
N GLY A 220 -6.40 10.61 1.88
CA GLY A 220 -6.91 9.84 3.01
C GLY A 220 -6.52 10.39 4.37
N ILE A 221 -5.31 10.94 4.52
CA ILE A 221 -4.85 11.60 5.75
C ILE A 221 -5.76 12.81 6.02
N ALA A 222 -6.02 13.62 4.99
CA ALA A 222 -6.87 14.79 5.10
C ALA A 222 -8.34 14.42 5.42
N MET A 223 -8.88 13.37 4.78
CA MET A 223 -10.22 12.86 5.06
C MET A 223 -10.34 12.33 6.50
N ALA A 224 -9.37 11.56 6.96
CA ALA A 224 -9.33 11.03 8.33
C ALA A 224 -9.29 12.16 9.36
N TRP A 225 -8.43 13.15 9.16
CA TRP A 225 -8.34 14.34 10.02
C TRP A 225 -9.69 15.07 10.10
N ARG A 226 -10.31 15.37 8.94
CA ARG A 226 -11.63 16.01 8.90
C ARG A 226 -12.72 15.18 9.55
N ALA A 227 -12.59 13.85 9.57
CA ALA A 227 -13.53 12.95 10.24
C ALA A 227 -13.29 12.84 11.77
N GLY A 228 -12.25 13.48 12.30
CA GLY A 228 -11.92 13.51 13.73
C GLY A 228 -10.87 12.49 14.17
N CYS A 229 -10.19 11.83 13.24
CA CYS A 229 -9.06 10.96 13.60
C CYS A 229 -7.85 11.77 14.07
N ARG A 230 -7.15 11.26 15.08
CA ARG A 230 -5.82 11.77 15.44
C ARG A 230 -4.81 11.35 14.36
N ILE A 231 -3.91 12.26 14.01
CA ILE A 231 -2.81 12.05 13.07
C ILE A 231 -1.51 12.31 13.82
N ALA A 232 -0.47 11.53 13.54
CA ALA A 232 0.83 11.62 14.22
C ALA A 232 1.98 11.48 13.22
N ASN A 233 3.19 11.86 13.65
CA ASN A 233 4.46 11.64 12.95
C ASN A 233 4.52 12.23 11.52
N MET A 234 3.74 13.27 11.24
CA MET A 234 3.69 13.93 9.92
C MET A 234 4.96 14.73 9.60
N GLU A 235 5.82 14.96 10.59
CA GLU A 235 7.16 15.53 10.46
C GLU A 235 8.18 14.55 9.87
N PHE A 236 7.95 13.24 10.02
CA PHE A 236 8.87 12.20 9.56
C PHE A 236 8.62 11.82 8.10
N ASN A 237 9.10 12.67 7.18
CA ASN A 237 9.05 12.41 5.73
C ASN A 237 10.40 11.92 5.24
N GLN A 238 10.45 10.73 4.66
CA GLN A 238 11.68 10.16 4.11
C GLN A 238 11.99 10.77 2.73
N PHE A 239 13.20 11.29 2.58
CA PHE A 239 13.75 11.72 1.30
C PHE A 239 14.70 10.64 0.79
N HIS A 240 14.35 10.00 -0.31
CA HIS A 240 15.21 8.97 -0.87
C HIS A 240 16.52 9.59 -1.38
N PRO A 241 17.71 9.07 -0.98
CA PRO A 241 18.98 9.73 -1.25
C PRO A 241 19.37 9.73 -2.73
N THR A 242 18.87 8.80 -3.53
CA THR A 242 19.25 8.59 -4.94
C THR A 242 18.09 8.80 -5.92
N CYS A 243 17.52 10.00 -5.95
CA CYS A 243 16.60 10.41 -7.02
C CYS A 243 17.39 10.94 -8.23
N LEU A 244 16.99 10.54 -9.44
CA LEU A 244 17.60 11.01 -10.69
C LEU A 244 17.43 12.53 -10.84
N TYR A 245 18.55 13.23 -11.04
CA TYR A 245 18.56 14.64 -11.44
C TYR A 245 18.83 14.73 -12.95
N HIS A 246 17.77 14.98 -13.73
CA HIS A 246 17.89 15.18 -15.17
C HIS A 246 16.83 16.19 -15.67
N PRO A 247 17.20 17.24 -16.43
CA PRO A 247 16.28 18.31 -16.83
C PRO A 247 15.04 17.85 -17.62
N GLN A 248 15.16 16.72 -18.32
CA GLN A 248 14.09 16.15 -19.16
C GLN A 248 13.38 14.96 -18.52
N ALA A 249 13.85 14.50 -17.34
CA ALA A 249 13.19 13.41 -16.63
C ALA A 249 12.45 13.97 -15.43
N LYS A 250 11.22 13.53 -15.23
CA LYS A 250 10.56 13.68 -13.93
C LYS A 250 11.39 12.92 -12.88
N SER A 251 11.44 13.42 -11.65
CA SER A 251 12.16 12.79 -10.54
C SER A 251 11.84 11.29 -10.48
N PHE A 252 12.82 10.47 -10.85
CA PHE A 252 12.71 9.02 -10.94
C PHE A 252 13.60 8.40 -9.86
N LEU A 253 13.10 7.36 -9.22
CA LEU A 253 13.84 6.64 -8.19
C LEU A 253 14.91 5.76 -8.82
N ILE A 254 16.16 5.89 -8.37
CA ILE A 254 17.19 4.86 -8.57
C ILE A 254 17.24 4.03 -7.28
N THR A 255 16.88 2.75 -7.38
CA THR A 255 16.76 1.85 -6.23
C THR A 255 18.02 1.82 -5.34
N GLU A 256 17.80 1.71 -4.04
CA GLU A 256 18.87 1.52 -3.05
C GLU A 256 19.64 0.20 -3.28
N ALA A 257 19.01 -0.80 -3.90
CA ALA A 257 19.68 -2.05 -4.25
C ALA A 257 20.98 -1.84 -5.06
N VAL A 258 21.10 -0.76 -5.85
CA VAL A 258 22.34 -0.41 -6.57
C VAL A 258 23.53 -0.12 -5.63
N ARG A 259 23.27 0.29 -4.38
CA ARG A 259 24.31 0.47 -3.34
C ARG A 259 24.60 -0.81 -2.57
N GLY A 260 23.69 -1.78 -2.61
CA GLY A 260 23.75 -3.02 -1.83
C GLY A 260 24.37 -4.20 -2.56
N GLU A 261 24.46 -4.13 -3.89
CA GLU A 261 25.30 -5.01 -4.74
C GLU A 261 26.78 -4.64 -4.66
#